data_AF-A0AA42JFA7-F1
#
_entry.id   AF-A0AA42JFA7-F1
#
_cell.length_a   1.000
_cell.length_b   1.000
_cell.length_c   1.000
_cell.angle_alpha   90.00
_cell.angle_beta   90.00
_cell.angle_gamma   90.00
#
_symmetry.space_group_name_H-M   'P 1'
#
loop_
_entity.id
_entity.type
_entity.pdbx_description
1 polymer ?
#
loop_
_entity_poly.entity_id
_entity_poly.type
_entity_poly.pdbx_seq_one_letter_code
_entity_poly.pdbx_strand_id
1 'polypeptide(L)'
;NNIYQKYIKDLNNRPIKYAVSHFERLFNSRITGDIDVFENDNKIISLSNKKIFSSLFFRNVIYIDSPLALQSYNRSNYHWDLLNKLLLKEDSTLLDKSSQLSHLVSQEILQADIHWEPHLGRKKLVYQRELDNLVLDLEDCATGIKSLGIIQALIKNNSINEQTILILDEPEVHLHPQWIVEYARILVLIQKYIGCHILISSHSPDMIQAILYISEKEGLSSKLNFYLAKEIDDSKIFSYKHLGRNIEDIFECFNISLSKIEKYSDTEYSDEIL
;
A
#
# COMPACT_ATOMS: atom_id res chain seq x y z
N ASN A 1 17.90 -10.08 30.41
CA ASN A 1 17.32 -10.94 29.36
C ASN A 1 15.89 -11.41 29.60
N ASN A 2 15.52 -11.96 30.76
CA ASN A 2 14.19 -12.57 30.95
C ASN A 2 13.00 -11.57 30.97
N ILE A 3 13.20 -10.37 31.55
CA ILE A 3 12.15 -9.32 31.60
C ILE A 3 11.82 -8.78 30.21
N TYR A 4 12.84 -8.51 29.39
CA TYR A 4 12.67 -8.00 28.03
C TYR A 4 11.97 -9.04 27.13
N GLN A 5 12.37 -10.31 27.20
CA GLN A 5 11.69 -11.38 26.46
C GLN A 5 10.24 -11.56 26.91
N LYS A 6 9.97 -11.46 28.20
CA LYS A 6 8.60 -11.48 28.74
C LYS A 6 7.78 -10.29 28.24
N TYR A 7 8.37 -9.09 28.19
CA TYR A 7 7.72 -7.89 27.67
C TYR A 7 7.34 -8.02 26.20
N ILE A 8 8.27 -8.48 25.34
CA ILE A 8 7.99 -8.73 23.91
C ILE A 8 6.92 -9.82 23.74
N LYS A 9 6.99 -10.89 24.54
CA LYS A 9 5.99 -11.95 24.53
C LYS A 9 4.60 -11.44 24.95
N ASP A 10 4.53 -10.60 25.98
CA ASP A 10 3.28 -10.02 26.46
C ASP A 10 2.72 -8.98 25.47
N LEU A 11 3.56 -8.21 24.76
CA LEU A 11 3.15 -7.33 23.66
C LEU A 11 2.51 -8.11 22.49
N ASN A 12 3.13 -9.23 22.11
CA ASN A 12 2.65 -10.07 21.01
C ASN A 12 1.37 -10.83 21.39
N ASN A 13 1.32 -11.40 22.60
CA ASN A 13 0.23 -12.27 23.04
C ASN A 13 -0.94 -11.51 23.67
N ARG A 14 -0.75 -10.24 24.04
CA ARG A 14 -1.75 -9.35 24.66
C ARG A 14 -2.55 -10.07 25.76
N PRO A 15 -1.89 -10.56 26.83
CA PRO A 15 -2.55 -11.42 27.79
C PRO A 15 -3.66 -10.67 28.53
N ILE A 16 -4.85 -11.27 28.57
CA ILE A 16 -6.09 -10.70 29.10
C ILE A 16 -5.96 -10.20 30.55
N LYS A 17 -5.05 -10.80 31.33
CA LYS A 17 -4.82 -10.47 32.75
C LYS A 17 -4.57 -8.98 32.99
N TYR A 18 -3.90 -8.28 32.06
CA TYR A 18 -3.62 -6.85 32.21
C TYR A 18 -4.89 -6.02 32.04
N ALA A 19 -5.75 -6.37 31.08
CA ALA A 19 -7.05 -5.74 30.89
C ALA A 19 -7.97 -5.98 32.10
N VAL A 20 -8.05 -7.23 32.58
CA VAL A 20 -8.82 -7.57 33.80
C VAL A 20 -8.34 -6.75 34.99
N SER A 21 -7.03 -6.73 35.26
CA SER A 21 -6.47 -5.96 36.39
C SER A 21 -6.76 -4.45 36.28
N HIS A 22 -6.79 -3.91 35.05
CA HIS A 22 -7.09 -2.51 34.81
C HIS A 22 -8.57 -2.20 35.08
N PHE A 23 -9.48 -3.06 34.59
CA PHE A 23 -10.91 -2.91 34.85
C PHE A 23 -11.24 -3.07 36.34
N GLU A 24 -10.68 -4.07 37.03
CA GLU A 24 -10.92 -4.25 38.47
C GLU A 24 -10.48 -3.03 39.28
N ARG A 25 -9.39 -2.38 38.86
CA ARG A 25 -8.92 -1.12 39.45
C ARG A 25 -9.84 0.06 39.11
N LEU A 26 -10.29 0.16 37.87
CA LEU A 26 -11.19 1.24 37.43
C LEU A 26 -12.56 1.18 38.13
N PHE A 27 -13.15 -0.01 38.22
CA PHE A 27 -14.47 -0.23 38.80
C PHE A 27 -14.43 -0.59 40.29
N ASN A 28 -13.23 -0.58 40.89
CA ASN A 28 -12.98 -0.94 42.29
C ASN A 28 -13.73 -2.20 42.76
N SER A 29 -13.82 -3.20 41.88
CA SER A 29 -14.59 -4.42 42.09
C SER A 29 -13.98 -5.57 41.29
N ARG A 30 -14.16 -6.81 41.76
CA ARG A 30 -13.70 -7.99 41.03
C ARG A 30 -14.64 -8.28 39.87
N ILE A 31 -14.06 -8.63 38.72
CA ILE A 31 -14.86 -9.08 37.59
C ILE A 31 -15.13 -10.58 37.75
N THR A 32 -16.39 -10.95 37.90
CA THR A 32 -16.82 -12.34 38.12
C THR A 32 -17.66 -12.91 36.98
N GLY A 33 -17.78 -12.20 35.86
CA GLY A 33 -18.60 -12.60 34.71
C GLY A 33 -17.91 -12.44 33.37
N ASP A 34 -18.59 -12.90 32.32
CA ASP A 34 -18.15 -12.79 30.93
C ASP A 34 -18.43 -11.39 30.40
N ILE A 35 -17.40 -10.56 30.33
CA ILE A 35 -17.47 -9.24 29.71
C ILE A 35 -16.93 -9.36 28.28
N ASP A 36 -17.76 -8.98 27.32
CA ASP A 36 -17.33 -8.68 25.96
C ASP A 36 -17.37 -7.17 25.76
N VAL A 37 -16.29 -6.59 25.24
CA VAL A 37 -16.21 -5.18 24.87
C VAL A 37 -16.15 -5.08 23.36
N PHE A 38 -16.93 -4.17 22.79
CA PHE A 38 -17.03 -3.94 21.36
C PHE A 38 -16.59 -2.52 21.00
N GLU A 39 -15.93 -2.37 19.87
CA GLU A 39 -15.71 -1.10 19.18
C GLU A 39 -16.45 -1.17 17.85
N ASN A 40 -17.45 -0.31 17.68
CA ASN A 40 -18.51 -0.49 16.67
C ASN A 40 -19.13 -1.90 16.82
N ASP A 41 -19.08 -2.73 15.78
CA ASP A 41 -19.59 -4.11 15.79
C ASP A 41 -18.47 -5.15 16.03
N ASN A 42 -17.22 -4.71 16.20
CA ASN A 42 -16.08 -5.60 16.36
C ASN A 42 -15.81 -5.87 17.84
N LYS A 43 -15.80 -7.14 18.23
CA LYS A 43 -15.42 -7.54 19.58
C LYS A 43 -13.93 -7.27 19.78
N ILE A 44 -13.58 -6.35 20.68
CA ILE A 44 -12.20 -5.97 21.00
C ILE A 44 -11.64 -6.69 22.22
N ILE A 45 -12.51 -7.07 23.17
CA ILE A 45 -12.13 -7.84 24.36
C ILE A 45 -13.19 -8.90 24.60
N SER A 46 -12.78 -10.11 24.92
CA SER A 46 -13.66 -11.18 25.38
C SER A 46 -13.04 -11.88 26.57
N LEU A 47 -13.64 -11.67 27.76
CA LEU A 47 -13.18 -12.31 28.99
C LEU A 47 -13.51 -13.80 29.03
N SER A 48 -14.64 -14.21 28.44
CA SER A 48 -15.04 -15.61 28.29
C SER A 48 -14.00 -16.42 27.51
N ASN A 49 -13.52 -15.86 26.40
CA ASN A 49 -12.51 -16.49 25.55
C ASN A 49 -11.06 -16.11 25.92
N LYS A 50 -10.86 -15.29 26.96
CA LYS A 50 -9.55 -14.77 27.41
C LYS A 50 -8.72 -14.14 26.28
N LYS A 51 -9.36 -13.43 25.35
CA LYS A 51 -8.73 -12.83 24.16
C LYS A 51 -8.90 -11.32 24.15
N ILE A 52 -7.82 -10.62 23.82
CA ILE A 52 -7.84 -9.22 23.37
C ILE A 52 -7.67 -9.26 21.86
N PHE A 53 -8.70 -8.84 21.14
CA PHE A 53 -8.64 -8.67 19.70
C PHE A 53 -7.98 -7.33 19.38
N SER A 54 -7.28 -7.22 18.25
CA SER A 54 -6.76 -5.91 17.84
C SER A 54 -7.90 -5.04 17.35
N SER A 55 -8.10 -3.89 17.98
CA SER A 55 -9.07 -2.87 17.55
C SER A 55 -8.75 -2.33 16.14
N LEU A 56 -7.44 -2.27 15.81
CA LEU A 56 -6.95 -1.99 14.47
C LEU A 56 -6.75 -3.30 13.70
N PHE A 57 -7.35 -3.40 12.51
CA PHE A 57 -7.14 -4.51 11.57
C PHE A 57 -5.68 -4.64 11.12
N PHE A 58 -4.90 -3.56 11.23
CA PHE A 58 -3.50 -3.48 10.80
C PHE A 58 -2.54 -3.20 11.98
N ARG A 59 -1.33 -3.73 11.87
CA ARG A 59 -0.19 -3.53 12.77
C ARG A 59 0.91 -2.66 12.17
N ASN A 60 1.00 -2.62 10.84
CA ASN A 60 2.03 -1.88 10.12
C ASN A 60 1.39 -0.94 9.09
N VAL A 61 1.98 0.24 8.94
CA VAL A 61 1.63 1.20 7.89
C VAL A 61 2.87 1.37 7.03
N ILE A 62 2.72 1.19 5.73
CA ILE A 62 3.76 1.49 4.74
C ILE A 62 3.25 2.63 3.89
N TYR A 63 3.95 3.76 3.88
CA TYR A 63 3.63 4.92 3.06
C TYR A 63 4.72 5.14 2.02
N ILE A 64 4.31 5.25 0.75
CA ILE A 64 5.21 5.51 -0.39
C ILE A 64 4.60 6.68 -1.17
N ASP A 65 5.31 7.80 -1.17
CA ASP A 65 4.99 9.04 -1.89
C ASP A 65 5.87 9.26 -3.11
N SER A 66 7.05 8.63 -3.15
CA SER A 66 7.97 8.76 -4.27
C SER A 66 8.93 7.57 -4.37
N PRO A 67 9.25 7.09 -5.58
CA PRO A 67 10.33 6.13 -5.78
C PRO A 67 11.71 6.65 -5.35
N LEU A 68 11.86 7.97 -5.19
CA LEU A 68 13.10 8.59 -4.72
C LEU A 68 13.36 8.35 -3.22
N ALA A 69 12.41 7.77 -2.50
CA ALA A 69 12.60 7.35 -1.11
C ALA A 69 13.63 6.22 -0.98
N LEU A 70 13.82 5.41 -2.03
CA LEU A 70 14.76 4.29 -2.04
C LEU A 70 16.19 4.77 -1.73
N GLN A 71 16.78 4.22 -0.67
CA GLN A 71 18.15 4.51 -0.20
C GLN A 71 18.45 5.98 0.09
N SER A 72 17.43 6.85 0.11
CA SER A 72 17.54 8.25 0.44
C SER A 72 17.41 8.45 1.95
N TYR A 73 18.49 8.93 2.57
CA TYR A 73 18.52 9.26 4.00
C TYR A 73 18.34 10.77 4.16
N ASN A 74 17.09 11.21 4.24
CA ASN A 74 16.76 12.61 4.48
C ASN A 74 16.14 12.79 5.87
N ARG A 75 16.79 13.58 6.73
CA ARG A 75 16.32 13.88 8.09
C ARG A 75 14.95 14.56 8.11
N SER A 76 14.51 15.20 7.02
CA SER A 76 13.18 15.81 6.95
C SER A 76 12.06 14.79 6.68
N ASN A 77 12.38 13.62 6.10
CA ASN A 77 11.39 12.65 5.61
C ASN A 77 11.47 11.35 6.42
N TYR A 78 10.96 11.39 7.66
CA TYR A 78 11.03 10.25 8.59
C TYR A 78 10.40 8.95 8.03
N HIS A 79 9.39 9.07 7.17
CA HIS A 79 8.75 7.91 6.52
C HIS A 79 9.67 7.22 5.50
N TRP A 80 10.59 7.94 4.85
CA TRP A 80 11.58 7.33 3.96
C TRP A 80 12.58 6.47 4.73
N ASP A 81 13.01 6.93 5.91
CA ASP A 81 13.85 6.12 6.80
C ASP A 81 13.13 4.85 7.27
N LEU A 82 11.82 4.94 7.55
CA LEU A 82 11.01 3.77 7.91
C LEU A 82 10.89 2.78 6.74
N LEU A 83 10.63 3.28 5.53
CA LEU A 83 10.59 2.45 4.32
C LEU A 83 11.93 1.73 4.09
N ASN A 84 13.05 2.45 4.15
CA ASN A 84 14.37 1.87 3.97
C ASN A 84 14.71 0.82 5.05
N LYS A 85 14.29 1.03 6.30
CA LYS A 85 14.41 0.01 7.37
C LYS A 85 13.59 -1.24 7.07
N LEU A 86 12.38 -1.08 6.51
CA LEU A 86 11.55 -2.21 6.11
C LEU A 86 12.18 -2.98 4.95
N LEU A 87 12.72 -2.29 3.95
CA LEU A 87 13.40 -2.92 2.82
C LEU A 87 14.61 -3.76 3.25
N LEU A 88 15.35 -3.33 4.27
CA LEU A 88 16.51 -4.03 4.82
C LEU A 88 16.19 -5.25 5.70
N LYS A 89 14.91 -5.47 6.03
CA LYS A 89 14.50 -6.60 6.87
C LYS A 89 14.91 -7.91 6.20
N GLU A 90 15.64 -8.75 6.94
CA GLU A 90 16.09 -10.04 6.42
C GLU A 90 14.90 -10.95 6.12
N ASP A 91 15.06 -11.79 5.10
CA ASP A 91 14.08 -12.77 4.65
C ASP A 91 13.70 -13.69 5.82
N SER A 92 12.65 -13.33 6.55
CA SER A 92 11.90 -14.30 7.33
C SER A 92 11.31 -15.29 6.34
N THR A 93 11.34 -16.59 6.64
CA THR A 93 10.73 -17.67 5.83
C THR A 93 9.50 -17.15 5.09
N LEU A 94 9.65 -16.99 3.76
CA LEU A 94 8.61 -16.47 2.88
C LEU A 94 7.32 -17.25 3.13
N LEU A 95 6.23 -16.54 3.42
CA LEU A 95 4.91 -17.15 3.45
C LEU A 95 4.59 -17.65 2.02
N ASP A 96 3.99 -18.83 1.89
CA ASP A 96 3.70 -19.46 0.58
C ASP A 96 2.95 -18.52 -0.38
N LYS A 97 2.07 -17.67 0.16
CA LYS A 97 1.32 -16.67 -0.63
C LYS A 97 2.22 -15.55 -1.16
N SER A 98 3.17 -15.07 -0.36
CA SER A 98 4.09 -13.99 -0.72
C SER A 98 5.13 -14.47 -1.74
N SER A 99 5.60 -15.72 -1.62
CA SER A 99 6.53 -16.31 -2.61
C SER A 99 5.87 -16.52 -3.96
N GLN A 100 4.63 -17.03 -3.98
CA GLN A 100 3.84 -17.16 -5.21
C GLN A 100 3.66 -15.82 -5.92
N LEU A 101 3.27 -14.77 -5.18
CA LEU A 101 3.09 -13.44 -5.75
C LEU A 101 4.42 -12.86 -6.24
N SER A 102 5.48 -12.93 -5.44
CA SER A 102 6.80 -12.43 -5.80
C SER A 102 7.32 -13.09 -7.08
N HIS A 103 7.14 -14.40 -7.23
CA HIS A 103 7.50 -15.12 -8.45
C HIS A 103 6.71 -14.62 -9.67
N LEU A 104 5.38 -14.43 -9.54
CA LEU A 104 4.55 -13.90 -10.62
C LEU A 104 5.01 -12.51 -11.06
N VAL A 105 5.25 -11.61 -10.10
CA VAL A 105 5.72 -10.25 -10.39
C VAL A 105 7.07 -10.26 -11.09
N SER A 106 8.02 -11.10 -10.65
CA SER A 106 9.33 -11.20 -11.27
C SER A 106 9.28 -11.73 -12.70
N GLN A 107 8.52 -12.81 -12.95
CA GLN A 107 8.47 -13.47 -14.25
C GLN A 107 7.59 -12.74 -15.27
N GLU A 108 6.38 -12.34 -14.86
CA GLU A 108 5.37 -11.86 -15.81
C GLU A 108 5.38 -10.34 -15.99
N ILE A 109 5.85 -9.60 -14.98
CA ILE A 109 5.74 -8.13 -14.95
C ILE A 109 7.10 -7.46 -15.12
N LEU A 110 8.06 -7.78 -14.24
CA LEU A 110 9.38 -7.16 -14.27
C LEU A 110 10.35 -7.80 -15.26
N GLN A 111 10.16 -9.09 -15.56
CA GLN A 111 11.13 -9.93 -16.28
C GLN A 111 12.53 -9.82 -15.66
N ALA A 112 12.54 -9.77 -14.32
CA ALA A 112 13.71 -9.52 -13.49
C ALA A 112 13.47 -9.93 -12.04
N ASP A 113 14.55 -10.33 -11.36
CA ASP A 113 14.56 -10.48 -9.90
C ASP A 113 15.06 -9.22 -9.21
N ILE A 114 14.54 -8.99 -8.01
CA ILE A 114 14.99 -7.96 -7.08
C ILE A 114 15.54 -8.64 -5.83
N HIS A 115 16.82 -8.47 -5.55
CA HIS A 115 17.46 -9.09 -4.39
C HIS A 115 18.55 -8.20 -3.80
N TRP A 116 18.92 -8.50 -2.56
CA TRP A 116 20.02 -7.81 -1.88
C TRP A 116 21.35 -8.45 -2.24
N GLU A 117 22.31 -7.64 -2.69
CA GLU A 117 23.69 -8.04 -2.88
C GLU A 117 24.63 -7.31 -1.92
N PRO A 118 25.65 -8.00 -1.36
CA PRO A 118 26.69 -7.35 -0.59
C PRO A 118 27.57 -6.49 -1.51
N HIS A 119 27.78 -5.23 -1.15
CA HIS A 119 28.66 -4.30 -1.86
C HIS A 119 29.41 -3.41 -0.87
N LEU A 120 30.75 -3.52 -0.84
CA LEU A 120 31.65 -2.67 -0.04
C LEU A 120 31.22 -2.49 1.43
N GLY A 121 30.83 -3.59 2.09
CA GLY A 121 30.41 -3.58 3.51
C GLY A 121 28.99 -3.04 3.75
N ARG A 122 28.23 -2.78 2.69
CA ARG A 122 26.79 -2.47 2.72
C ARG A 122 26.01 -3.52 1.92
N LYS A 123 24.69 -3.54 2.07
CA LYS A 123 23.80 -4.27 1.16
C LYS A 123 23.22 -3.27 0.17
N LYS A 124 23.19 -3.60 -1.12
CA LYS A 124 22.49 -2.83 -2.17
C LYS A 124 21.36 -3.68 -2.76
N LEU A 125 20.25 -3.04 -3.10
CA LEU A 125 19.12 -3.72 -3.72
C LEU A 125 19.37 -3.68 -5.23
N VAL A 126 19.48 -4.84 -5.88
CA VAL A 126 19.80 -4.93 -7.31
C VAL A 126 18.59 -5.34 -8.12
N TYR A 127 18.55 -4.87 -9.36
CA TYR A 127 17.68 -5.33 -10.42
C TYR A 127 18.48 -6.24 -11.34
N GLN A 128 18.13 -7.53 -11.38
CA GLN A 128 18.75 -8.50 -12.28
C GLN A 128 17.77 -8.92 -13.37
N ARG A 129 18.03 -8.45 -14.60
CA ARG A 129 17.19 -8.74 -15.76
C ARG A 129 17.37 -10.18 -16.23
N GLU A 130 16.27 -10.86 -16.54
CA GLU A 130 16.31 -12.28 -16.95
C GLU A 130 16.84 -12.48 -18.36
N LEU A 131 16.56 -11.54 -19.27
CA LEU A 131 16.90 -11.66 -20.70
C LEU A 131 18.41 -11.86 -20.94
N ASP A 132 19.24 -11.13 -20.21
CA ASP A 132 20.69 -11.05 -20.44
C ASP A 132 21.53 -11.09 -19.16
N ASN A 133 20.91 -11.34 -18.00
CA ASN A 133 21.54 -11.27 -16.68
C ASN A 133 22.21 -9.92 -16.39
N LEU A 134 21.72 -8.83 -16.99
CA LEU A 134 22.18 -7.48 -16.64
C LEU A 134 21.81 -7.19 -15.17
N VAL A 135 22.82 -6.91 -14.36
CA VAL A 135 22.65 -6.52 -12.95
C VAL A 135 22.88 -5.02 -12.83
N LEU A 136 21.87 -4.30 -12.35
CA LEU A 136 21.92 -2.87 -12.07
C LEU A 136 21.65 -2.62 -10.59
N ASP A 137 22.24 -1.57 -10.02
CA ASP A 137 21.74 -1.05 -8.76
C ASP A 137 20.33 -0.50 -8.98
N LEU A 138 19.37 -0.85 -8.12
CA LEU A 138 18.02 -0.32 -8.22
C LEU A 138 18.02 1.21 -8.03
N GLU A 139 18.99 1.76 -7.30
CA GLU A 139 19.18 3.21 -7.19
C GLU A 139 19.53 3.87 -8.53
N ASP A 140 20.16 3.15 -9.46
CA ASP A 140 20.54 3.67 -10.78
C ASP A 140 19.46 3.42 -11.85
N CYS A 141 18.43 2.63 -11.54
CA CYS A 141 17.35 2.33 -12.46
C CYS A 141 16.42 3.53 -12.73
N ALA A 142 15.65 3.46 -13.82
CA ALA A 142 14.59 4.42 -14.08
C ALA A 142 13.55 4.42 -12.94
N THR A 143 12.96 5.59 -12.65
CA THR A 143 12.02 5.79 -11.54
C THR A 143 10.88 4.79 -11.51
N GLY A 144 10.33 4.39 -12.66
CA GLY A 144 9.27 3.38 -12.69
C GLY A 144 9.73 1.97 -12.32
N ILE A 145 10.96 1.59 -12.69
CA ILE A 145 11.57 0.33 -12.21
C ILE A 145 11.81 0.41 -10.70
N LYS A 146 12.23 1.56 -10.17
CA LYS A 146 12.34 1.76 -8.72
C LYS A 146 11.00 1.55 -8.02
N SER A 147 9.92 2.16 -8.52
CA SER A 147 8.57 2.01 -7.95
C SER A 147 8.15 0.54 -7.87
N LEU A 148 8.31 -0.20 -8.96
CA LEU A 148 7.98 -1.63 -9.02
C LEU A 148 8.91 -2.47 -8.14
N GLY A 149 10.21 -2.16 -8.15
CA GLY A 149 11.23 -2.86 -7.38
C GLY A 149 11.07 -2.70 -5.87
N ILE A 150 10.65 -1.52 -5.39
CA ILE A 150 10.33 -1.28 -3.98
C ILE A 150 9.18 -2.20 -3.55
N ILE A 151 8.09 -2.25 -4.33
CA ILE A 151 6.95 -3.13 -4.03
C ILE A 151 7.38 -4.60 -4.02
N GLN A 152 8.15 -5.02 -5.03
CA GLN A 152 8.64 -6.38 -5.11
C GLN A 152 9.50 -6.77 -3.90
N ALA A 153 10.41 -5.90 -3.47
CA ALA A 153 11.23 -6.13 -2.29
C ALA A 153 10.39 -6.25 -1.00
N LEU A 154 9.36 -5.41 -0.84
CA LEU A 154 8.46 -5.45 0.31
C LEU A 154 7.56 -6.71 0.34
N ILE A 155 7.20 -7.25 -0.83
CA ILE A 155 6.52 -8.54 -0.94
C ILE A 155 7.50 -9.66 -0.51
N LYS A 156 8.71 -9.65 -1.06
CA LYS A 156 9.73 -10.69 -0.85
C LYS A 156 10.17 -10.82 0.61
N ASN A 157 10.23 -9.71 1.36
CA ASN A 157 10.62 -9.75 2.78
C ASN A 157 9.41 -9.82 3.76
N ASN A 158 8.20 -10.07 3.26
CA ASN A 158 6.93 -10.12 4.02
C ASN A 158 6.61 -8.85 4.82
N SER A 159 7.16 -7.69 4.43
CA SER A 159 6.75 -6.41 5.02
C SER A 159 5.29 -6.10 4.67
N ILE A 160 4.87 -6.47 3.45
CA ILE A 160 3.47 -6.49 3.04
C ILE A 160 2.85 -7.81 3.49
N ASN A 161 1.85 -7.74 4.37
CA ASN A 161 1.11 -8.89 4.92
C ASN A 161 -0.34 -8.51 5.26
N GLU A 162 -1.16 -9.48 5.69
CA GLU A 162 -2.57 -9.30 6.08
C GLU A 162 -2.79 -8.22 7.16
N GLN A 163 -1.77 -7.91 7.96
CA GLN A 163 -1.82 -6.89 9.02
C GLN A 163 -1.17 -5.57 8.58
N THR A 164 -1.02 -5.34 7.28
CA THR A 164 -0.40 -4.14 6.73
C THR A 164 -1.43 -3.31 6.00
N ILE A 165 -1.33 -1.99 6.16
CA ILE A 165 -1.96 -1.03 5.26
C ILE A 165 -0.87 -0.37 4.42
N LEU A 166 -1.00 -0.52 3.10
CA LEU A 166 -0.12 0.09 2.11
C LEU A 166 -0.80 1.38 1.60
N ILE A 167 -0.18 2.51 1.85
CA ILE A 167 -0.65 3.83 1.42
C ILE A 167 0.28 4.31 0.30
N LEU A 168 -0.29 4.59 -0.86
CA LEU A 168 0.43 4.99 -2.06
C LEU A 168 -0.07 6.36 -2.51
N ASP A 169 0.84 7.32 -2.60
CA ASP A 169 0.55 8.66 -3.09
C ASP A 169 0.94 8.77 -4.56
N GLU A 170 -0.06 9.03 -5.42
CA GLU A 170 0.09 9.20 -6.86
C GLU A 170 1.08 8.21 -7.51
N PRO A 171 0.93 6.88 -7.30
CA PRO A 171 1.93 5.90 -7.73
C PRO A 171 2.15 5.84 -9.26
N GLU A 172 1.24 6.41 -10.04
CA GLU A 172 1.37 6.62 -11.48
C GLU A 172 2.44 7.64 -11.88
N VAL A 173 2.83 8.53 -10.97
CA VAL A 173 3.72 9.64 -11.30
C VAL A 173 5.11 9.05 -11.54
N HIS A 174 5.63 9.31 -12.74
CA HIS A 174 6.85 8.72 -13.32
C HIS A 174 6.74 7.30 -13.91
N LEU A 175 5.53 6.75 -14.07
CA LEU A 175 5.31 5.50 -14.81
C LEU A 175 4.95 5.76 -16.28
N HIS A 176 5.52 4.96 -17.17
CA HIS A 176 5.01 4.87 -18.54
C HIS A 176 3.60 4.26 -18.53
N PRO A 177 2.67 4.62 -19.44
CA PRO A 177 1.29 4.12 -19.43
C PRO A 177 1.15 2.60 -19.30
N GLN A 178 2.02 1.83 -19.97
CA GLN A 178 2.03 0.36 -19.83
C GLN A 178 2.33 -0.10 -18.39
N TRP A 179 3.24 0.58 -17.70
CA TRP A 179 3.59 0.25 -16.32
C TRP A 179 2.53 0.71 -15.31
N ILE A 180 1.69 1.69 -15.63
CA ILE A 180 0.53 2.04 -14.79
C ILE A 180 -0.39 0.82 -14.66
N VAL A 181 -0.67 0.13 -15.78
CA VAL A 181 -1.51 -1.07 -15.80
C VAL A 181 -0.87 -2.20 -15.02
N GLU A 182 0.42 -2.45 -15.20
CA GLU A 182 1.14 -3.49 -14.47
C GLU A 182 1.27 -3.17 -12.96
N TYR A 183 1.45 -1.90 -12.60
CA TYR A 183 1.48 -1.48 -11.20
C TYR A 183 0.12 -1.71 -10.56
N ALA A 184 -0.98 -1.28 -11.20
CA ALA A 184 -2.34 -1.58 -10.77
C ALA A 184 -2.58 -3.09 -10.61
N ARG A 185 -2.08 -3.90 -11.55
CA ARG A 185 -2.14 -5.35 -11.48
C ARG A 185 -1.46 -5.90 -10.22
N ILE A 186 -0.24 -5.45 -9.91
CA ILE A 186 0.47 -5.84 -8.69
C ILE A 186 -0.36 -5.52 -7.45
N LEU A 187 -0.95 -4.32 -7.37
CA LEU A 187 -1.75 -3.90 -6.21
C LEU A 187 -2.98 -4.79 -6.00
N VAL A 188 -3.71 -5.11 -7.07
CA VAL A 188 -4.86 -6.02 -6.99
C VAL A 188 -4.42 -7.43 -6.57
N LEU A 189 -3.29 -7.92 -7.09
CA LEU A 189 -2.76 -9.23 -6.74
C LEU A 189 -2.23 -9.28 -5.29
N ILE A 190 -1.65 -8.20 -4.77
CA ILE A 190 -1.31 -8.08 -3.34
C ILE A 190 -2.57 -8.31 -2.48
N GLN A 191 -3.68 -7.65 -2.82
CA GLN A 191 -4.93 -7.86 -2.07
C GLN A 191 -5.50 -9.27 -2.26
N LYS A 192 -5.35 -9.86 -3.46
CA LYS A 192 -5.83 -11.22 -3.75
C LYS A 192 -5.07 -12.30 -2.97
N TYR A 193 -3.75 -12.31 -3.09
CA TYR A 193 -2.89 -13.36 -2.56
C TYR A 193 -2.60 -13.14 -1.08
N ILE A 194 -2.22 -11.91 -0.72
CA ILE A 194 -1.76 -11.58 0.62
C ILE A 194 -2.91 -11.10 1.49
N GLY A 195 -3.92 -10.40 0.97
CA GLY A 195 -4.99 -9.82 1.79
C GLY A 195 -4.60 -8.50 2.48
N CYS A 196 -3.57 -7.81 1.95
CA CYS A 196 -3.14 -6.51 2.48
C CYS A 196 -4.16 -5.41 2.12
N HIS A 197 -4.44 -4.53 3.08
CA HIS A 197 -5.25 -3.35 2.82
C HIS A 197 -4.43 -2.32 2.04
N ILE A 198 -5.02 -1.70 1.01
CA ILE A 198 -4.33 -0.73 0.16
C ILE A 198 -5.19 0.53 0.06
N LEU A 199 -4.57 1.68 0.24
CA LEU A 199 -5.14 3.01 0.03
C LEU A 199 -4.30 3.72 -1.02
N ILE A 200 -4.95 4.28 -2.04
CA ILE A 200 -4.29 4.91 -3.19
C ILE A 200 -4.92 6.28 -3.38
N SER A 201 -4.10 7.33 -3.40
CA SER A 201 -4.45 8.61 -4.03
C SER A 201 -3.97 8.58 -5.47
N SER A 202 -4.83 8.98 -6.40
CA SER A 202 -4.51 9.00 -7.82
C SER A 202 -5.30 10.10 -8.51
N HIS A 203 -4.64 10.73 -9.48
CA HIS A 203 -5.23 11.64 -10.43
C HIS A 203 -5.19 11.04 -11.84
N SER A 204 -4.95 9.74 -12.00
CA SER A 204 -4.87 9.07 -13.29
C SER A 204 -6.13 8.27 -13.61
N PRO A 205 -6.85 8.60 -14.70
CA PRO A 205 -7.96 7.78 -15.16
C PRO A 205 -7.51 6.37 -15.54
N ASP A 206 -6.28 6.23 -16.06
CA ASP A 206 -5.72 4.94 -16.46
C ASP A 206 -5.48 4.03 -15.25
N MET A 207 -4.94 4.57 -14.16
CA MET A 207 -4.75 3.84 -12.89
C MET A 207 -6.10 3.38 -12.32
N ILE A 208 -7.09 4.28 -12.28
CA ILE A 208 -8.43 3.99 -11.76
C ILE A 208 -9.14 2.92 -12.59
N GLN A 209 -9.08 3.01 -13.92
CA GLN A 209 -9.62 2.01 -14.84
C GLN A 209 -8.93 0.65 -14.68
N ALA A 210 -7.60 0.65 -14.65
CA ALA A 210 -6.83 -0.58 -14.50
C ALA A 210 -7.21 -1.30 -13.21
N ILE A 211 -7.29 -0.58 -12.08
CA ILE A 211 -7.72 -1.16 -10.79
C ILE A 211 -9.14 -1.72 -10.88
N LEU A 212 -10.10 -0.99 -11.49
CA LEU A 212 -11.48 -1.45 -11.62
C LEU A 212 -11.55 -2.76 -12.42
N TYR A 213 -11.07 -2.77 -13.66
CA TYR A 213 -11.20 -3.92 -14.56
C TYR A 213 -10.38 -5.12 -14.09
N ILE A 214 -9.17 -4.90 -13.55
CA ILE A 214 -8.37 -5.99 -13.01
C ILE A 214 -9.03 -6.56 -11.74
N SER A 215 -9.58 -5.72 -10.86
CA SER A 215 -10.30 -6.22 -9.68
C SER A 215 -11.55 -7.03 -10.05
N GLU A 216 -12.27 -6.65 -11.10
CA GLU A 216 -13.39 -7.44 -11.62
C GLU A 216 -12.94 -8.80 -12.14
N LYS A 217 -11.89 -8.81 -12.97
CA LYS A 217 -11.29 -10.05 -13.51
C LYS A 217 -10.80 -10.99 -12.40
N GLU A 218 -10.23 -10.43 -11.33
CA GLU A 218 -9.68 -11.17 -10.20
C GLU A 218 -10.73 -11.55 -9.13
N GLY A 219 -12.00 -11.16 -9.31
CA GLY A 219 -13.10 -11.49 -8.40
C GLY A 219 -13.10 -10.69 -7.08
N LEU A 220 -12.51 -9.50 -7.08
CA LEU A 220 -12.31 -8.65 -5.91
C LEU A 220 -13.24 -7.42 -5.85
N SER A 221 -14.26 -7.35 -6.71
CA SER A 221 -15.16 -6.19 -6.81
C SER A 221 -15.86 -5.80 -5.50
N SER A 222 -16.13 -6.76 -4.61
CA SER A 222 -16.76 -6.50 -3.30
C SER A 222 -15.81 -5.86 -2.27
N LYS A 223 -14.50 -5.88 -2.54
CA LYS A 223 -13.45 -5.31 -1.69
C LYS A 223 -12.89 -3.99 -2.21
N LEU A 224 -13.39 -3.51 -3.35
CA LEU A 224 -12.96 -2.28 -4.01
C LEU A 224 -13.94 -1.14 -3.72
N ASN A 225 -13.43 0.03 -3.34
CA ASN A 225 -14.22 1.22 -3.12
C ASN A 225 -13.52 2.44 -3.72
N PHE A 226 -14.27 3.26 -4.44
CA PHE A 226 -13.81 4.54 -4.95
C PHE A 226 -14.42 5.71 -4.15
N TYR A 227 -13.63 6.76 -4.02
CA TYR A 227 -14.00 8.01 -3.38
C TYR A 227 -13.57 9.17 -4.26
N LEU A 228 -14.42 10.18 -4.40
CA LEU A 228 -14.11 11.40 -5.13
C LEU A 228 -14.11 12.58 -4.17
N ALA A 229 -13.03 13.36 -4.19
CA ALA A 229 -12.95 14.63 -3.48
C ALA A 229 -13.79 15.68 -4.22
N LYS A 230 -14.83 16.23 -3.57
CA LYS A 230 -15.64 17.33 -4.06
C LYS A 230 -15.50 18.53 -3.13
N GLU A 231 -15.19 19.69 -3.70
CA GLU A 231 -15.15 20.95 -2.97
C GLU A 231 -16.55 21.33 -2.47
N ILE A 232 -16.63 21.81 -1.24
CA ILE A 232 -17.87 22.29 -0.61
C ILE A 232 -17.94 23.80 -0.81
N ASP A 233 -19.00 24.30 -1.42
CA ASP A 233 -19.38 25.73 -1.48
C ASP A 233 -18.22 26.70 -1.83
N ASP A 234 -17.34 26.33 -2.76
CA ASP A 234 -16.14 27.09 -3.17
C ASP A 234 -15.23 27.52 -2.00
N SER A 235 -15.28 26.78 -0.89
CA SER A 235 -14.61 27.12 0.37
C SER A 235 -13.18 26.59 0.46
N LYS A 236 -12.67 25.91 -0.59
CA LYS A 236 -11.45 25.08 -0.59
C LYS A 236 -11.44 23.94 0.43
N ILE A 237 -12.60 23.63 1.03
CA ILE A 237 -12.80 22.48 1.89
C ILE A 237 -13.34 21.34 1.04
N PHE A 238 -12.74 20.17 1.13
CA PHE A 238 -13.13 19.00 0.34
C PHE A 238 -13.88 17.97 1.19
N SER A 239 -14.95 17.43 0.63
CA SER A 239 -15.66 16.25 1.13
C SER A 239 -15.37 15.05 0.22
N TYR A 240 -15.29 13.85 0.80
CA TYR A 240 -15.08 12.62 0.02
C TYR A 240 -16.41 11.90 -0.19
N LYS A 241 -16.93 11.95 -1.42
CA LYS A 241 -18.14 11.21 -1.81
C LYS A 241 -17.77 9.76 -2.07
N HIS A 242 -18.38 8.83 -1.34
CA HIS A 242 -18.28 7.39 -1.65
C HIS A 242 -19.02 7.10 -2.95
N LEU A 243 -18.31 6.52 -3.91
CA LEU A 243 -18.85 6.18 -5.22
C LEU A 243 -19.07 4.68 -5.41
N GLY A 244 -18.63 3.86 -4.44
CA GLY A 244 -18.63 2.41 -4.55
C GLY A 244 -17.81 1.97 -5.75
N ARG A 245 -18.50 1.63 -6.86
CA ARG A 245 -17.89 1.19 -8.13
C ARG A 245 -18.22 2.10 -9.32
N ASN A 246 -19.06 3.13 -9.14
CA ASN A 246 -19.37 4.04 -10.24
C ASN A 246 -18.24 5.07 -10.38
N ILE A 247 -17.42 4.93 -11.42
CA ILE A 247 -16.30 5.84 -11.70
C ILE A 247 -16.67 6.95 -12.71
N GLU A 248 -17.92 7.08 -13.11
CA GLU A 248 -18.37 8.08 -14.10
C GLU A 248 -18.13 9.52 -13.62
N ASP A 249 -18.50 9.83 -12.36
CA ASP A 249 -18.21 11.11 -11.71
C ASP A 249 -16.69 11.44 -11.73
N ILE A 250 -15.82 10.43 -11.66
CA ILE A 250 -14.36 10.62 -11.72
C ILE A 250 -13.93 11.02 -13.13
N PHE A 251 -14.50 10.42 -14.18
CA PHE A 251 -14.22 10.78 -15.56
C PHE A 251 -14.73 12.15 -15.96
N GLU A 252 -15.86 12.59 -15.41
CA GLU A 252 -16.33 13.96 -15.62
C GLU A 252 -15.29 14.99 -15.19
N CYS A 253 -14.60 14.76 -14.06
CA CYS A 253 -13.50 15.63 -13.63
C CYS A 253 -12.35 15.69 -14.65
N PHE A 254 -12.08 14.60 -15.36
CA PHE A 254 -11.07 14.56 -16.42
C PHE A 254 -11.51 15.29 -17.69
N ASN A 255 -12.78 15.20 -18.05
CA ASN A 255 -13.35 15.93 -19.18
C ASN A 255 -13.25 17.46 -18.99
N ILE A 256 -13.23 17.95 -17.74
CA ILE A 256 -12.94 19.36 -17.45
C ILE A 256 -11.54 19.77 -17.96
N SER A 257 -10.55 18.87 -17.89
CA SER A 257 -9.21 19.16 -18.40
C SER A 257 -9.18 19.19 -19.93
N LEU A 258 -9.89 18.26 -20.59
CA LEU A 258 -10.03 18.23 -22.05
C LEU A 258 -10.74 19.50 -22.57
N SER A 259 -11.86 19.88 -21.95
CA SER A 259 -12.55 21.13 -22.32
C SER A 259 -11.71 22.39 -22.09
N LYS A 260 -10.77 22.38 -21.14
CA LYS A 260 -9.78 23.46 -20.99
C LYS A 260 -8.76 23.47 -22.12
N ILE A 261 -8.32 22.30 -22.61
CA ILE A 261 -7.41 22.17 -23.74
C ILE A 261 -8.09 22.61 -25.04
N GLU A 262 -9.34 22.21 -25.27
CA GLU A 262 -10.13 22.59 -26.44
C GLU A 262 -10.23 24.12 -26.61
N LYS A 263 -10.27 24.89 -25.51
CA LYS A 263 -10.23 26.37 -25.56
C LYS A 263 -8.97 26.96 -26.20
N TYR A 264 -7.88 26.19 -26.25
CA TYR A 264 -6.64 26.56 -26.94
C TYR A 264 -6.54 25.95 -28.35
N SER A 265 -7.47 25.08 -28.73
CA SER A 265 -7.57 24.49 -30.07
C SER A 265 -8.25 25.44 -31.07
N ASP A 266 -9.06 26.39 -30.61
CA ASP A 266 -9.84 27.31 -31.47
C ASP A 266 -9.06 28.55 -31.96
N THR A 267 -7.73 28.47 -32.08
CA THR A 267 -6.91 29.51 -32.70
C THR A 267 -6.21 29.03 -33.97
N GLU A 268 -6.74 29.52 -35.11
CA GLU A 268 -6.13 29.73 -36.44
C GLU A 268 -5.72 28.51 -37.30
N TYR A 269 -6.68 28.02 -38.08
CA TYR A 269 -6.50 27.87 -39.53
C TYR A 269 -7.62 28.62 -40.23
N SER A 270 -7.43 29.93 -40.41
CA SER A 270 -8.16 30.67 -41.42
C SER A 270 -7.65 30.22 -42.78
N ASP A 271 -8.49 29.49 -43.50
CA ASP A 271 -8.42 29.34 -44.95
C ASP A 271 -8.48 30.73 -45.61
N GLU A 272 -7.33 31.37 -45.75
CA GLU A 272 -7.08 32.43 -46.73
C GLU A 272 -5.71 32.21 -47.37
N ILE A 273 -5.66 31.31 -48.35
CA ILE A 273 -4.77 31.50 -49.50
C ILE A 273 -5.63 31.29 -50.77
N LEU A 274 -5.79 32.42 -51.48
CA LEU A 274 -6.28 32.64 -52.84
C LEU A 274 -6.22 31.44 -53.81
#